data_AF-A0A1S2XF47-F1
#
_entry.id   AF-A0A1S2XF47-F1
#
_cell.length_a   1.000
_cell.length_b   1.000
_cell.length_c   1.000
_cell.angle_alpha   90.00
_cell.angle_beta   90.00
_cell.angle_gamma   90.00
#
_symmetry.space_group_name_H-M   'P 1'
#
loop_
_entity.id
_entity.type
_entity.pdbx_description
1 polymer ?
#
loop_
_entity_poly.entity_id
_entity_poly.type
_entity_poly.pdbx_seq_one_letter_code
_entity_poly.pdbx_strand_id
1 'polypeptide(L)'
;MRLQIQSLVLLLLVLLTSTAARDLTVLGHIWIPINDVNNPYVIDLANFAVNEDDRLTGVMLQFEKVIKAEYQIEVINYMYHLVLSANNTSISNKYEALVSVNKWDNFRNLTSFRALRD
;
A
#
# COMPACT_ATOMS: atom_id res chain seq x y z
N MET A 1 39.64 35.60 23.86
CA MET A 1 38.22 35.45 24.27
C MET A 1 37.22 35.67 23.12
N ARG A 2 37.29 36.78 22.36
CA ARG A 2 36.36 37.06 21.24
C ARG A 2 36.35 36.00 20.11
N LEU A 3 37.51 35.47 19.73
CA LEU A 3 37.63 34.45 18.66
C LEU A 3 37.08 33.06 19.06
N GLN A 4 37.19 32.68 20.33
CA GLN A 4 36.66 31.41 20.83
C GLN A 4 35.12 31.42 20.93
N ILE A 5 34.54 32.56 21.32
CA ILE A 5 33.08 32.73 21.36
C ILE A 5 32.51 32.71 19.93
N GLN A 6 33.17 33.35 18.97
CA GLN A 6 32.78 33.28 17.55
C GLN A 6 32.84 31.86 16.99
N SER A 7 33.90 31.10 17.31
CA SER A 7 34.03 29.70 16.90
C SER A 7 32.96 28.80 17.53
N LEU A 8 32.62 29.02 18.81
CA LEU A 8 31.57 28.27 19.50
C LEU A 8 30.17 28.61 18.96
N VAL A 9 29.91 29.87 18.61
CA VAL A 9 28.66 30.31 17.99
C VAL A 9 28.52 29.73 16.58
N LEU A 10 29.59 29.71 15.78
CA LEU A 10 29.60 29.06 14.46
C LEU A 10 29.37 27.55 14.57
N LEU A 11 29.98 26.89 15.57
CA LEU A 11 29.78 25.47 15.83
C LEU A 11 28.32 25.16 16.25
N LEU A 12 27.73 25.99 17.12
CA LEU A 12 26.32 25.89 17.52
C LEU A 12 25.34 26.16 16.37
N LEU A 13 25.68 27.08 15.44
CA LEU A 13 24.85 27.35 14.26
C LEU A 13 24.84 26.16 13.29
N VAL A 14 25.97 25.47 13.12
CA VAL A 14 26.09 24.25 12.29
C VAL A 14 25.34 23.06 12.93
N LEU A 15 25.30 22.98 14.26
CA LEU A 15 24.54 21.94 14.98
C LEU A 15 23.02 22.13 14.91
N LEU A 16 22.53 23.36 14.65
CA LEU A 16 21.10 23.65 14.54
C LEU A 16 20.51 23.35 13.15
N THR A 17 21.34 23.03 12.15
CA THR A 17 20.87 22.70 10.79
C THR A 17 20.64 21.22 10.56
N SER A 18 20.64 20.36 11.59
CA SER A 18 20.10 19.01 11.42
C SER A 18 18.58 19.08 11.36
N THR A 19 18.04 19.64 10.28
CA THR A 19 16.75 19.17 9.83
C THR A 19 16.97 17.70 9.50
N ALA A 20 16.46 16.81 10.35
CA ALA A 20 16.18 15.46 9.94
C ALA A 20 15.17 15.63 8.79
N ALA A 21 15.69 15.75 7.56
CA ALA A 21 14.91 15.49 6.38
C ALA A 21 14.38 14.08 6.61
N ARG A 22 13.09 13.98 6.95
CA ARG A 22 12.43 12.69 6.97
C ARG A 22 12.52 12.24 5.54
N ASP A 23 13.40 11.28 5.32
CA ASP A 23 13.71 10.74 4.02
C ASP A 23 12.41 10.16 3.45
N LEU A 24 11.72 10.93 2.61
CA LEU A 24 10.43 10.53 2.01
C LEU A 24 10.61 9.26 1.15
N THR A 25 11.84 8.94 0.81
CA THR A 25 12.29 7.71 0.14
C THR A 25 11.99 6.46 0.99
N VAL A 26 11.89 6.56 2.31
CA VAL A 26 11.53 5.45 3.21
C VAL A 26 10.05 5.05 3.09
N LEU A 27 9.16 5.98 2.70
CA LEU A 27 7.71 5.70 2.59
C LEU A 27 7.38 4.70 1.48
N GLY A 28 8.25 4.58 0.47
CA GLY A 28 8.12 3.63 -0.63
C GLY A 28 8.42 2.18 -0.27
N HIS A 29 8.73 1.85 0.99
CA HIS A 29 8.97 0.48 1.44
C HIS A 29 8.13 0.07 2.66
N ILE A 30 7.30 0.98 3.18
CA ILE A 30 6.47 0.71 4.37
C ILE A 30 5.05 0.40 3.91
N TRP A 31 4.57 -0.78 4.29
CA TRP A 31 3.16 -1.13 4.21
C TRP A 31 2.40 -0.46 5.35
N ILE A 32 1.45 0.39 4.99
CA ILE A 32 0.59 1.12 5.91
C ILE A 32 -0.71 0.33 6.05
N PRO A 33 -1.04 -0.20 7.25
CA PRO A 33 -2.24 -0.98 7.45
C PRO A 33 -3.50 -0.13 7.31
N ILE A 34 -4.54 -0.71 6.70
CA ILE A 34 -5.89 -0.13 6.65
C ILE A 34 -6.75 -0.89 7.66
N ASN A 35 -7.00 -0.27 8.80
CA ASN A 35 -7.70 -0.93 9.91
C ASN A 35 -9.18 -1.19 9.61
N ASP A 36 -9.82 -0.31 8.85
CA ASP A 36 -11.20 -0.50 8.41
C ASP A 36 -11.23 -1.25 7.06
N VAL A 37 -11.17 -2.58 7.15
CA VAL A 37 -11.26 -3.45 5.97
C VAL A 37 -12.65 -3.43 5.31
N ASN A 38 -13.67 -2.90 6.00
CA ASN A 38 -15.02 -2.74 5.47
C ASN A 38 -15.21 -1.36 4.82
N ASN A 39 -14.15 -0.55 4.73
CA ASN A 39 -14.20 0.72 4.02
C ASN A 39 -14.68 0.48 2.57
N PRO A 40 -15.68 1.25 2.08
CA PRO A 40 -16.25 1.03 0.75
C PRO A 40 -15.21 1.03 -0.39
N TYR A 41 -14.15 1.83 -0.27
CA TYR A 41 -13.08 1.89 -1.27
C TYR A 41 -12.21 0.63 -1.25
N VAL A 42 -11.94 0.06 -0.08
CA VAL A 42 -11.19 -1.20 0.06
C VAL A 42 -12.01 -2.36 -0.51
N ILE A 43 -13.32 -2.39 -0.23
CA ILE A 43 -14.24 -3.36 -0.82
C ILE A 43 -14.29 -3.22 -2.35
N ASP A 44 -14.33 -2.01 -2.87
CA ASP A 44 -14.32 -1.74 -4.31
C ASP A 44 -13.01 -2.22 -4.99
N LEU A 45 -11.85 -2.02 -4.35
CA LEU A 45 -10.58 -2.57 -4.83
C LEU A 45 -10.54 -4.10 -4.81
N ALA A 46 -11.13 -4.73 -3.79
CA ALA A 46 -11.21 -6.18 -3.71
C ALA A 46 -12.14 -6.78 -4.79
N ASN A 47 -13.29 -6.15 -5.04
CA ASN A 47 -14.18 -6.53 -6.15
C ASN A 47 -13.50 -6.35 -7.50
N PHE A 48 -12.79 -5.22 -7.70
CA PHE A 48 -11.97 -5.01 -8.89
C PHE A 48 -10.97 -6.16 -9.09
N ALA A 49 -10.24 -6.55 -8.04
CA ALA A 49 -9.24 -7.61 -8.14
C ALA A 49 -9.85 -8.96 -8.53
N VAL A 50 -10.98 -9.34 -7.93
CA VAL A 50 -11.67 -10.61 -8.25
C VAL A 50 -12.23 -10.59 -9.67
N ASN A 51 -12.87 -9.48 -10.08
CA ASN A 51 -13.43 -9.36 -11.42
C ASN A 51 -12.34 -9.35 -12.50
N GLU A 52 -11.20 -8.71 -12.24
CA GLU A 52 -10.10 -8.65 -13.18
C GLU A 52 -9.37 -10.01 -13.29
N ASP A 53 -9.24 -10.75 -12.18
CA ASP A 53 -8.76 -12.14 -12.22
C ASP A 53 -9.72 -13.05 -12.99
N ASP A 54 -11.03 -12.94 -12.77
CA ASP A 54 -12.03 -13.69 -13.53
C ASP A 54 -11.97 -13.36 -15.03
N ARG A 55 -11.82 -12.08 -15.38
CA ARG A 55 -11.64 -11.64 -16.77
C ARG A 55 -10.40 -12.27 -17.43
N LEU A 56 -9.33 -12.51 -16.66
CA LEU A 56 -8.06 -13.06 -17.16
C LEU A 56 -8.03 -14.60 -17.17
N THR A 57 -8.72 -15.25 -16.23
CA THR A 57 -8.60 -16.69 -15.98
C THR A 57 -9.87 -17.50 -16.28
N GLY A 58 -11.05 -16.87 -16.22
CA GLY A 58 -12.36 -17.50 -16.39
C GLY A 58 -12.82 -18.40 -15.24
N VAL A 59 -12.23 -18.26 -14.04
CA VAL A 59 -12.47 -19.15 -12.88
C VAL A 59 -13.81 -18.86 -12.16
N MET A 60 -14.48 -17.75 -12.47
CA MET A 60 -15.77 -17.30 -11.93
C MET A 60 -15.78 -17.19 -10.40
N LEU A 61 -14.74 -16.57 -9.85
CA LEU A 61 -14.68 -16.29 -8.41
C LEU A 61 -15.70 -15.24 -7.99
N GLN A 62 -16.35 -15.47 -6.86
CA GLN A 62 -17.23 -14.50 -6.21
C GLN A 62 -16.54 -13.95 -4.96
N PHE A 63 -16.38 -12.63 -4.90
CA PHE A 63 -15.86 -11.92 -3.74
C PHE A 63 -16.80 -12.10 -2.55
N GLU A 64 -16.23 -12.40 -1.37
CA GLU A 64 -17.00 -12.51 -0.12
C GLU A 64 -16.68 -11.37 0.86
N LYS A 65 -15.40 -11.20 1.21
CA LYS A 65 -14.94 -10.19 2.17
C LYS A 65 -13.46 -9.92 2.08
N VAL A 66 -13.06 -8.75 2.58
CA VAL A 66 -11.65 -8.42 2.85
C VAL A 66 -11.28 -8.90 4.24
N ILE A 67 -10.12 -9.56 4.36
CA ILE A 67 -9.55 -10.08 5.60
C ILE A 67 -8.45 -9.14 6.11
N LYS A 68 -7.58 -8.67 5.20
CA LYS A 68 -6.50 -7.73 5.49
C LYS A 68 -6.39 -6.74 4.34
N ALA A 69 -6.10 -5.48 4.66
CA ALA A 69 -5.75 -4.48 3.68
C ALA A 69 -4.58 -3.63 4.20
N GLU A 70 -3.63 -3.37 3.33
CA GLU A 70 -2.54 -2.43 3.55
C GLU A 70 -2.16 -1.78 2.22
N TYR A 71 -1.48 -0.64 2.27
CA TYR A 71 -1.04 0.04 1.07
C TYR A 71 0.37 0.59 1.22
N GLN A 72 1.03 0.76 0.10
CA GLN A 72 2.34 1.37 -0.01
C GLN A 72 2.25 2.57 -0.95
N ILE A 73 2.98 3.64 -0.62
CA ILE A 73 3.01 4.87 -1.41
C ILE A 73 4.20 4.80 -2.36
N GLU A 74 3.98 4.64 -3.65
CA GLU A 74 5.02 4.78 -4.66
C GLU A 74 5.05 6.21 -5.22
N VAL A 75 5.99 6.53 -6.12
CA VAL A 75 6.09 7.89 -6.68
C VAL A 75 4.78 8.26 -7.39
N ILE A 76 4.31 7.37 -8.27
CA ILE A 76 3.22 7.65 -9.23
C ILE A 76 1.91 6.91 -8.90
N ASN A 77 1.96 5.93 -8.01
CA ASN A 77 0.84 5.05 -7.70
C ASN A 77 0.75 4.75 -6.19
N TYR A 78 -0.38 4.22 -5.78
CA TYR A 78 -0.55 3.48 -4.53
C TYR A 78 -0.61 2.00 -4.87
N MET A 79 0.20 1.18 -4.21
CA MET A 79 0.09 -0.27 -4.30
C MET A 79 -0.74 -0.75 -3.10
N TYR A 80 -1.89 -1.35 -3.37
CA TYR A 80 -2.74 -1.98 -2.34
C TYR A 80 -2.45 -3.47 -2.29
N HIS A 81 -2.21 -3.97 -1.09
CA HIS A 81 -2.10 -5.39 -0.79
C HIS A 81 -3.31 -5.83 0.01
N LEU A 82 -4.08 -6.73 -0.59
CA LEU A 82 -5.34 -7.21 -0.05
C LEU A 82 -5.23 -8.72 0.18
N VAL A 83 -5.63 -9.16 1.36
CA VAL A 83 -6.00 -10.56 1.59
C VAL A 83 -7.52 -10.60 1.65
N LEU A 84 -8.15 -11.38 0.78
CA LEU A 84 -9.60 -11.49 0.66
C LEU A 84 -10.03 -12.95 0.65
N SER A 85 -11.30 -13.22 0.98
CA SER A 85 -11.91 -14.51 0.67
C SER A 85 -12.81 -14.39 -0.54
N ALA A 86 -12.74 -15.41 -1.38
CA ALA A 86 -13.59 -15.59 -2.54
C ALA A 86 -13.88 -17.08 -2.72
N ASN A 87 -14.98 -17.40 -3.39
CA ASN A 87 -15.35 -18.79 -3.66
C ASN A 87 -15.65 -19.01 -5.14
N ASN A 88 -15.43 -20.24 -5.60
CA ASN A 88 -16.18 -20.79 -6.72
C ASN A 88 -16.91 -22.03 -6.19
N THR A 89 -18.19 -22.18 -6.53
CA THR A 89 -18.94 -23.41 -6.21
C THR A 89 -19.05 -23.77 -4.71
N SER A 90 -19.09 -22.76 -3.83
CA SER A 90 -19.32 -22.85 -2.35
C SER A 90 -18.09 -23.07 -1.46
N ILE A 91 -16.89 -23.29 -2.00
CA ILE A 91 -15.68 -23.41 -1.19
C ILE A 91 -15.00 -22.05 -1.09
N SER A 92 -15.05 -21.45 0.10
CA SER A 92 -14.34 -20.20 0.41
C SER A 92 -12.84 -20.47 0.51
N ASN A 93 -12.06 -19.78 -0.31
CA ASN A 93 -10.60 -19.80 -0.29
C ASN A 93 -10.07 -18.40 -0.02
N LYS A 94 -8.86 -18.30 0.54
CA LYS A 94 -8.17 -17.02 0.72
C LYS A 94 -7.30 -16.72 -0.48
N TYR A 95 -7.26 -15.46 -0.86
CA TYR A 95 -6.44 -14.96 -1.95
C TYR A 95 -5.67 -13.74 -1.50
N GLU A 96 -4.48 -13.61 -2.06
CA GLU A 96 -3.67 -12.41 -2.00
C GLU A 96 -3.77 -11.68 -3.34
N ALA A 97 -4.11 -10.39 -3.28
CA ALA A 97 -4.22 -9.52 -4.44
C ALA A 97 -3.34 -8.26 -4.27
N LEU A 98 -2.62 -7.90 -5.32
CA LEU A 98 -1.90 -6.63 -5.44
C LEU A 98 -2.57 -5.77 -6.50
N VAL A 99 -3.06 -4.59 -6.11
CA VAL A 99 -3.73 -3.65 -7.00
C VAL A 99 -2.98 -2.33 -6.98
N SER A 100 -2.45 -1.92 -8.14
CA SER A 100 -1.82 -0.61 -8.30
C SER A 100 -2.86 0.42 -8.74
N VAL A 101 -2.89 1.59 -8.10
CA VAL A 101 -3.79 2.70 -8.40
C VAL A 101 -2.97 3.95 -8.71
N ASN A 102 -3.08 4.47 -9.93
CA ASN A 102 -2.42 5.70 -10.33
C ASN A 102 -2.99 6.91 -9.57
N LYS A 103 -2.12 7.79 -9.06
CA LYS A 103 -2.53 8.92 -8.20
C LYS A 103 -3.24 10.07 -8.93
N TRP A 104 -3.11 10.16 -10.24
CA TRP A 104 -3.62 11.30 -11.02
C TRP A 104 -4.95 11.01 -11.68
N ASP A 105 -5.11 9.81 -12.25
CA ASP A 105 -6.31 9.42 -13.01
C ASP A 105 -7.12 8.29 -12.35
N ASN A 106 -6.64 7.74 -11.21
CA ASN A 106 -7.23 6.59 -10.52
C ASN A 106 -7.29 5.31 -11.38
N PHE A 107 -6.50 5.22 -12.45
CA PHE A 107 -6.38 3.99 -13.23
C PHE A 107 -5.89 2.85 -12.33
N ARG A 108 -6.56 1.70 -12.43
CA ARG A 108 -6.30 0.52 -11.59
C ARG A 108 -5.73 -0.60 -12.43
N ASN A 109 -4.74 -1.29 -11.90
CA ASN A 109 -4.15 -2.46 -12.52
C ASN A 109 -4.01 -3.59 -11.50
N LEU A 110 -4.53 -4.77 -11.84
CA LEU A 110 -4.27 -5.98 -11.08
C LEU A 110 -2.85 -6.46 -11.38
N THR A 111 -1.97 -6.35 -10.38
CA THR A 111 -0.55 -6.71 -10.53
C THR A 111 -0.32 -8.18 -10.23
N SER A 112 -1.06 -8.74 -9.27
CA SER A 112 -1.05 -10.18 -9.01
C SER A 112 -2.32 -10.59 -8.28
N PHE A 113 -2.74 -11.83 -8.51
CA PHE A 113 -3.80 -12.49 -7.77
C PHE A 113 -3.40 -13.96 -7.57
N ARG A 114 -3.35 -14.43 -6.32
CA ARG A 114 -2.92 -15.81 -6.02
C ARG A 114 -3.67 -16.40 -4.83
N ALA A 115 -3.98 -17.69 -4.92
CA ALA A 115 -4.52 -18.43 -3.79
C ALA A 115 -3.46 -18.52 -2.67
N LEU A 116 -3.88 -18.24 -1.44
CA LEU A 116 -3.10 -18.53 -0.25
C LEU A 116 -3.41 -19.96 0.17
N ARG A 117 -2.36 -20.78 0.29
CA ARG A 117 -2.46 -22.10 0.91
C ARG A 117 -2.35 -21.90 2.41
N ASP A 118 -3.21 -22.57 3.17
CA ASP A 118 -3.06 -22.68 4.63
C ASP A 118 -1.84 -23.53 5.00
#